data_AF-A0A3B9Y4T8-F1
#
_entry.id   AF-A0A3B9Y4T8-F1
#
_cell.length_a   1.000
_cell.length_b   1.000
_cell.length_c   1.000
_cell.angle_alpha   90.00
_cell.angle_beta   90.00
_cell.angle_gamma   90.00
#
_symmetry.space_group_name_H-M   'P 1'
#
loop_
_entity.id
_entity.type
_entity.pdbx_description
1 polymer ?
#
loop_
_entity_poly.entity_id
_entity_poly.type
_entity_poly.pdbx_seq_one_letter_code
_entity_poly.pdbx_strand_id
1 'polypeptide(L)'
;IACIIGIIMIPFWVGFIRIPGLSLLASIAIGAFLLQFMVQGAWGVIPVHLNELSPTDVRGTFPGFAYQLGNLFAAFIVFLEAILAQNIGTKATPNYAAALAIFSLGAFIAVIIFTAIGREARGIEFISADEQQPVPAGMVNPTEKAIS
;
A
#
# COMPACT_ATOMS: atom_id res chain seq x y z
N ILE A 1 -8.08 -10.40 2.39
CA ILE A 1 -8.46 -10.80 3.77
C ILE A 1 -8.28 -9.65 4.75
N ALA A 2 -7.08 -9.05 4.86
CA ALA A 2 -6.81 -7.92 5.75
C ALA A 2 -7.80 -6.75 5.59
N CYS A 3 -8.14 -6.36 4.36
CA CYS A 3 -9.10 -5.27 4.11
C CYS A 3 -10.53 -5.57 4.60
N ILE A 4 -10.98 -6.82 4.49
CA ILE A 4 -12.32 -7.23 4.93
C ILE A 4 -12.40 -7.16 6.45
N ILE A 5 -11.36 -7.64 7.14
CA ILE A 5 -11.25 -7.54 8.60
C ILE A 5 -11.15 -6.06 9.01
N GLY A 6 -10.38 -5.26 8.29
CA GLY A 6 -10.27 -3.81 8.51
C GLY A 6 -11.63 -3.10 8.46
N ILE A 7 -12.49 -3.41 7.48
CA ILE A 7 -13.84 -2.86 7.38
C ILE A 7 -14.69 -3.20 8.62
N ILE A 8 -14.60 -4.42 9.13
CA ILE A 8 -15.33 -4.85 10.34
C ILE A 8 -14.82 -4.08 11.57
N MET A 9 -13.55 -3.67 11.61
CA MET A 9 -12.96 -2.93 12.73
C MET A 9 -13.32 -1.44 12.75
N ILE A 10 -13.71 -0.83 11.61
CA ILE A 10 -14.09 0.59 11.53
C ILE A 10 -15.11 1.00 12.60
N PRO A 11 -16.27 0.33 12.77
CA PRO A 11 -17.28 0.75 13.75
C PRO A 11 -16.79 0.65 15.21
N PHE A 12 -15.83 -0.23 15.51
CA PHE A 12 -15.20 -0.32 16.83
C PHE A 12 -14.21 0.83 17.05
N TRP A 13 -13.44 1.18 16.02
CA TRP A 13 -12.46 2.27 16.07
C TRP A 13 -13.11 3.65 16.18
N VAL A 14 -14.18 3.93 15.41
CA VAL A 14 -14.88 5.23 15.50
C VAL A 14 -15.81 5.35 16.72
N GLY A 15 -15.98 4.25 17.47
CA GLY A 15 -16.80 4.22 18.68
C GLY A 15 -18.31 4.06 18.45
N PHE A 16 -18.75 3.64 17.26
CA PHE A 16 -20.16 3.32 17.00
C PHE A 16 -20.60 2.00 17.64
N ILE A 17 -19.70 1.02 17.72
CA ILE A 17 -19.92 -0.26 18.39
C ILE A 17 -18.98 -0.37 19.58
N ARG A 18 -19.53 -0.78 20.72
CA ARG A 18 -18.79 -0.95 21.98
C ARG A 18 -18.64 -2.43 22.32
N ILE A 19 -17.49 -2.79 22.88
CA ILE A 19 -17.25 -4.12 23.43
C ILE A 19 -17.96 -4.21 24.79
N PRO A 20 -18.91 -5.14 24.99
CA PRO A 20 -19.59 -5.31 26.27
C PRO A 20 -18.57 -5.56 27.38
N GLY A 21 -18.70 -4.85 28.50
CA GLY A 21 -17.81 -4.99 29.67
C GLY A 21 -16.52 -4.15 29.62
N LEU A 22 -16.22 -3.45 28.53
CA LEU A 22 -15.07 -2.52 28.45
C LEU A 22 -15.51 -1.05 28.48
N SER A 23 -14.61 -0.15 28.90
CA SER A 23 -14.82 1.30 28.75
C SER A 23 -14.85 1.69 27.27
N LEU A 24 -15.46 2.83 26.95
CA LEU A 24 -15.49 3.36 25.57
C LEU A 24 -14.06 3.55 25.04
N LEU A 25 -13.19 4.15 25.85
CA LEU A 25 -11.79 4.41 25.49
C LEU A 25 -11.03 3.10 25.22
N ALA A 26 -11.21 2.08 26.07
CA ALA A 26 -10.56 0.78 25.86
C ALA A 26 -11.08 0.08 24.60
N SER A 27 -12.38 0.17 24.32
CA SER A 27 -12.99 -0.40 23.10
C SER A 27 -12.43 0.26 21.84
N ILE A 28 -12.33 1.59 21.82
CA ILE A 28 -11.76 2.37 20.72
C ILE A 28 -10.28 2.03 20.55
N ALA A 29 -9.50 1.95 21.64
CA ALA A 29 -8.07 1.64 21.57
C ALA A 29 -7.80 0.26 20.96
N ILE A 30 -8.59 -0.75 21.33
CA ILE A 30 -8.49 -2.10 20.75
C ILE A 30 -8.88 -2.07 19.27
N GLY A 31 -9.99 -1.41 18.93
CA GLY A 31 -10.40 -1.23 17.52
C GLY A 31 -9.33 -0.54 16.68
N ALA A 32 -8.72 0.53 17.21
CA ALA A 32 -7.62 1.27 16.59
C ALA A 32 -6.41 0.36 16.36
N PHE A 33 -5.99 -0.38 17.38
CA PHE A 33 -4.83 -1.26 17.30
C PHE A 33 -5.03 -2.35 16.24
N LEU A 34 -6.18 -3.01 16.24
CA LEU A 34 -6.49 -4.07 15.27
C LEU A 34 -6.59 -3.53 13.85
N LEU A 35 -7.22 -2.36 13.67
CA LEU A 35 -7.29 -1.69 12.37
C LEU A 35 -5.86 -1.37 11.88
N GLN A 36 -5.02 -0.78 12.72
CA GLN A 36 -3.64 -0.45 12.35
C GLN A 36 -2.78 -1.68 12.08
N PHE A 37 -2.96 -2.77 12.83
CA PHE A 37 -2.27 -4.04 12.55
C PHE A 37 -2.58 -4.55 11.15
N MET A 38 -3.86 -4.52 10.74
CA MET A 38 -4.26 -4.93 9.38
C MET A 38 -3.72 -3.98 8.30
N VAL A 39 -3.70 -2.68 8.58
CA VAL A 39 -3.16 -1.66 7.67
C VAL A 39 -1.66 -1.90 7.44
N GLN A 40 -0.86 -2.11 8.49
CA GLN A 40 0.57 -2.39 8.33
C GLN A 40 0.85 -3.66 7.53
N GLY A 41 0.02 -4.70 7.70
CA GLY A 41 0.09 -5.91 6.88
C GLY A 41 -0.12 -5.66 5.38
N ALA A 42 -0.84 -4.62 4.99
CA ALA A 42 -1.04 -4.23 3.60
C ALA A 42 0.08 -3.32 3.05
N TRP A 43 0.62 -2.41 3.87
CA TRP A 43 1.68 -1.47 3.43
C TRP A 43 3.02 -2.15 3.09
N GLY A 44 3.30 -3.33 3.61
CA GLY A 44 4.55 -4.06 3.35
C GLY A 44 4.78 -4.45 1.89
N VAL A 45 3.74 -4.47 1.06
CA VAL A 45 3.81 -4.96 -0.34
C VAL A 45 4.33 -3.88 -1.32
N ILE A 46 4.04 -2.60 -1.05
CA ILE A 46 4.28 -1.50 -1.99
C ILE A 46 5.78 -1.22 -2.20
N PRO A 47 6.63 -1.14 -1.16
CA PRO A 47 8.06 -0.88 -1.35
C PRO A 47 8.78 -2.06 -2.02
N VAL A 48 8.35 -3.30 -1.74
CA VAL A 48 8.89 -4.53 -2.36
C VAL A 48 8.60 -4.53 -3.87
N HIS A 49 7.36 -4.27 -4.28
CA HIS A 49 6.97 -4.28 -5.69
C HIS A 49 7.65 -3.17 -6.51
N LEU A 50 7.84 -1.99 -5.91
CA LEU A 50 8.57 -0.89 -6.55
C LEU A 50 10.07 -1.17 -6.69
N ASN A 51 10.68 -1.93 -5.78
CA ASN A 51 12.09 -2.32 -5.87
C ASN A 51 12.29 -3.34 -7.00
N GLU A 52 11.39 -4.32 -7.11
CA GLU A 52 11.38 -5.36 -8.14
C GLU A 52 11.16 -4.80 -9.57
N LEU A 53 10.35 -3.75 -9.73
CA LEU A 53 10.06 -3.12 -11.02
C LEU A 53 11.10 -2.09 -11.47
N SER A 54 12.12 -1.79 -10.67
CA SER A 54 13.01 -0.65 -10.95
C SER A 54 14.14 -1.02 -11.94
N PRO A 55 14.16 -0.43 -13.16
CA PRO A 55 15.32 -0.53 -14.07
C PRO A 55 16.51 0.18 -13.46
N THR A 56 17.72 -0.29 -13.74
CA THR A 56 18.99 0.08 -13.10
C THR A 56 19.29 1.60 -13.07
N ASP A 57 18.64 2.40 -13.90
CA ASP A 57 19.02 3.80 -14.17
C ASP A 57 18.23 4.88 -13.39
N VAL A 58 17.09 4.57 -12.74
CA VAL A 58 16.24 5.59 -12.04
C VAL A 58 15.66 5.14 -10.69
N ARG A 59 16.25 4.10 -10.08
CA ARG A 59 15.74 3.38 -8.89
C ARG A 59 15.45 4.24 -7.65
N GLY A 60 16.03 5.44 -7.53
CA GLY A 60 15.92 6.29 -6.34
C GLY A 60 14.83 7.39 -6.38
N THR A 61 14.55 7.96 -7.55
CA THR A 61 13.72 9.18 -7.65
C THR A 61 12.24 8.88 -7.84
N PHE A 62 11.92 7.82 -8.57
CA PHE A 62 10.54 7.46 -8.89
C PHE A 62 9.70 7.07 -7.65
N PRO A 63 10.21 6.24 -6.71
CA PRO A 63 9.47 5.92 -5.49
C PRO A 63 9.26 7.14 -4.59
N GLY A 64 10.28 8.00 -4.49
CA GLY A 64 10.18 9.26 -3.73
C GLY A 64 9.13 10.20 -4.29
N PHE A 65 9.09 10.38 -5.62
CA PHE A 65 8.08 11.21 -6.27
C PHE A 65 6.65 10.64 -6.12
N ALA A 66 6.47 9.33 -6.35
CA ALA A 66 5.19 8.66 -6.16
C ALA A 66 4.68 8.78 -4.72
N TYR A 67 5.58 8.63 -3.74
CA TYR A 67 5.24 8.82 -2.32
C TYR A 67 4.78 10.24 -2.02
N GLN A 68 5.52 11.25 -2.50
CA GLN A 68 5.15 12.65 -2.24
C GLN A 68 3.86 13.05 -2.93
N LEU A 69 3.62 12.55 -4.14
CA LEU A 69 2.35 12.74 -4.83
C LEU A 69 1.19 12.08 -4.07
N GLY A 70 1.41 10.87 -3.54
CA GLY A 70 0.47 10.20 -2.65
C GLY A 70 0.16 11.02 -1.39
N ASN A 71 1.18 11.56 -0.73
CA ASN A 71 1.01 12.42 0.44
C ASN A 71 0.26 13.72 0.12
N LEU A 72 0.49 14.31 -1.05
CA LEU A 72 -0.25 15.49 -1.52
C LEU A 72 -1.74 15.17 -1.62
N PHE A 73 -2.11 14.06 -2.28
CA PHE A 73 -3.51 13.64 -2.37
C PHE A 73 -4.10 13.28 -1.01
N ALA A 74 -3.33 12.63 -0.13
CA ALA A 74 -3.76 12.30 1.22
C ALA A 74 -4.04 13.55 2.06
N ALA A 75 -3.30 14.64 1.88
CA ALA A 75 -3.56 15.90 2.57
C ALA A 75 -4.94 16.51 2.19
N PHE A 76 -5.35 16.37 0.93
CA PHE A 76 -6.69 16.81 0.48
C PHE A 76 -7.82 16.01 1.13
N ILE A 77 -7.60 14.72 1.42
CA ILE A 77 -8.60 13.87 2.07
C ILE A 77 -9.00 14.44 3.43
N VAL A 78 -8.03 14.88 4.24
CA VAL A 78 -8.29 15.46 5.57
C VAL A 78 -9.19 16.70 5.47
N PHE A 79 -8.97 17.53 4.45
CA PHE A 79 -9.83 18.69 4.21
C PHE A 79 -11.26 18.30 3.81
N LEU A 80 -11.41 17.34 2.90
CA LEU A 80 -12.71 16.82 2.50
C LEU A 80 -13.45 16.14 3.66
N GLU A 81 -12.72 15.44 4.53
CA GLU A 81 -13.25 14.82 5.74
C GLU A 81 -13.81 15.85 6.72
N ALA A 82 -13.10 16.96 6.93
CA ALA A 82 -13.58 18.05 7.77
C ALA A 82 -14.87 18.68 7.22
N ILE A 83 -14.95 18.88 5.89
CA ILE A 83 -16.18 19.37 5.23
C ILE A 83 -17.31 18.36 5.42
N LEU A 84 -17.05 17.07 5.20
CA LEU A 84 -18.06 16.03 5.34
C LEU A 84 -18.58 15.93 6.78
N ALA A 85 -17.69 16.02 7.78
CA ALA A 85 -18.05 16.01 9.19
C ALA A 85 -18.98 17.18 9.55
N GLN A 86 -18.75 18.36 8.97
CA GLN A 86 -19.63 19.53 9.16
C GLN A 86 -20.99 19.36 8.47
N ASN A 87 -21.03 18.70 7.31
CA ASN A 87 -22.26 18.45 6.56
C ASN A 87 -23.15 17.37 7.20
N ILE A 88 -22.56 16.30 7.76
CA ILE A 88 -23.31 15.24 8.44
C ILE A 88 -23.75 15.69 9.85
N GLY A 89 -22.92 16.49 10.52
CA GLY A 89 -23.23 17.09 11.81
C GLY A 89 -23.71 18.53 11.67
N THR A 90 -23.13 19.41 12.49
CA THR A 90 -23.26 20.85 12.33
C THR A 90 -21.88 21.51 12.43
N LYS A 91 -21.76 22.81 12.10
CA LYS A 91 -20.52 23.56 12.34
C LYS A 91 -20.13 23.63 13.83
N ALA A 92 -21.12 23.61 14.73
CA ALA A 92 -20.91 23.64 16.18
C ALA A 92 -20.61 22.24 16.74
N THR A 93 -21.14 21.19 16.10
CA THR A 93 -21.00 19.78 16.49
C THR A 93 -20.72 18.90 15.26
N PRO A 94 -19.52 18.98 14.66
CA PRO A 94 -19.18 18.19 13.49
C PRO A 94 -19.11 16.70 13.83
N ASN A 95 -19.63 15.84 12.94
CA ASN A 95 -19.65 14.39 13.14
C ASN A 95 -18.43 13.73 12.49
N TYR A 96 -17.27 13.85 13.16
CA TYR A 96 -16.03 13.24 12.69
C TYR A 96 -16.07 11.71 12.70
N ALA A 97 -16.79 11.08 13.62
CA ALA A 97 -16.92 9.62 13.66
C ALA A 97 -17.53 9.07 12.37
N ALA A 98 -18.57 9.72 11.84
CA ALA A 98 -19.18 9.33 10.57
C ALA A 98 -18.27 9.63 9.38
N ALA A 99 -17.62 10.80 9.36
CA ALA A 99 -16.72 11.17 8.26
C ALA A 99 -15.52 10.21 8.17
N LEU A 100 -14.83 9.96 9.28
CA LEU A 100 -13.72 9.00 9.38
C LEU A 100 -14.15 7.59 8.94
N ALA A 101 -15.35 7.14 9.33
CA ALA A 101 -15.87 5.85 8.92
C ALA A 101 -16.09 5.73 7.41
N ILE A 102 -16.69 6.77 6.79
CA ILE A 102 -16.96 6.81 5.34
C ILE A 102 -15.66 6.82 4.55
N PHE A 103 -14.71 7.68 4.93
CA PHE A 103 -13.42 7.77 4.24
C PHE A 103 -12.60 6.48 4.39
N SER A 104 -12.57 5.91 5.59
CA SER A 104 -11.88 4.62 5.83
C SER A 104 -12.51 3.49 5.01
N LEU A 105 -13.84 3.41 4.97
CA LEU A 105 -14.55 2.41 4.16
C LEU A 105 -14.22 2.58 2.67
N GLY A 106 -14.27 3.82 2.17
CA GLY A 106 -13.89 4.14 0.79
C GLY A 106 -12.46 3.74 0.46
N ALA A 107 -11.51 4.01 1.36
CA ALA A 107 -10.12 3.60 1.21
C ALA A 107 -9.96 2.07 1.16
N PHE A 108 -10.60 1.33 2.06
CA PHE A 108 -10.55 -0.14 2.04
C PHE A 108 -11.19 -0.72 0.77
N ILE A 109 -12.32 -0.17 0.32
CA ILE A 109 -12.95 -0.58 -0.95
C ILE A 109 -12.03 -0.29 -2.12
N ALA A 110 -11.41 0.89 -2.18
CA ALA A 110 -10.46 1.23 -3.23
C ALA A 110 -9.28 0.26 -3.24
N VAL A 111 -8.71 -0.08 -2.08
CA VAL A 111 -7.64 -1.08 -1.98
C VAL A 111 -8.12 -2.46 -2.43
N ILE A 112 -9.34 -2.88 -2.07
CA ILE A 112 -9.91 -4.15 -2.53
C ILE A 112 -10.05 -4.15 -4.06
N ILE A 113 -10.57 -3.08 -4.64
CA ILE A 113 -10.73 -2.93 -6.10
C ILE A 113 -9.37 -2.93 -6.79
N PHE A 114 -8.40 -2.14 -6.32
CA PHE A 114 -7.06 -2.09 -6.89
C PHE A 114 -6.33 -3.44 -6.78
N THR A 115 -6.53 -4.15 -5.66
CA THR A 115 -5.98 -5.51 -5.49
C THR A 115 -6.71 -6.53 -6.38
N ALA A 116 -8.01 -6.37 -6.63
CA ALA A 116 -8.79 -7.27 -7.47
C ALA A 116 -8.52 -7.04 -8.97
N ILE A 117 -8.36 -5.79 -9.40
CA ILE A 117 -8.02 -5.40 -10.78
C ILE A 117 -6.54 -5.65 -11.05
N GLY A 118 -5.69 -5.32 -10.08
CA GLY A 118 -4.28 -5.68 -10.09
C GLY A 118 -4.13 -7.17 -9.86
N ARG A 119 -4.44 -7.98 -10.89
CA ARG A 119 -4.16 -9.41 -10.91
C ARG A 119 -2.76 -9.62 -10.37
N GLU A 120 -2.71 -10.30 -9.22
CA GLU A 120 -1.49 -10.78 -8.61
C GLU A 120 -0.62 -11.40 -9.72
N ALA A 121 0.64 -10.97 -9.81
CA ALA A 121 1.68 -11.70 -10.51
C ALA A 121 1.98 -13.03 -9.77
N ARG A 122 0.95 -13.85 -9.54
CA ARG A 122 1.14 -15.26 -9.22
C ARG A 122 1.56 -15.94 -10.50
N GLY A 123 2.86 -15.96 -10.74
CA GLY A 123 3.47 -16.72 -11.83
C GLY A 123 3.90 -15.89 -13.03
N ILE A 124 4.63 -14.78 -12.82
CA ILE A 124 5.76 -14.60 -13.75
C ILE A 124 6.77 -15.66 -13.35
N GLU A 125 6.65 -16.75 -14.09
CA GLU A 125 7.64 -17.78 -14.30
C GLU A 125 9.06 -17.23 -14.10
N PHE A 126 9.77 -17.84 -13.16
CA PHE A 126 11.23 -17.98 -13.22
C PHE A 126 11.62 -18.80 -14.47
N ILE A 127 11.32 -18.32 -15.68
CA ILE A 127 11.74 -18.87 -16.98
C ILE A 127 12.15 -17.63 -17.80
N SER A 128 13.40 -17.32 -18.09
CA SER A 128 14.62 -18.12 -18.12
C SER A 128 15.77 -17.30 -17.54
N ALA A 129 16.29 -17.72 -16.39
CA ALA A 129 17.68 -17.41 -16.01
C ALA A 129 18.62 -18.52 -16.51
N ASP A 130 18.27 -19.16 -17.63
CA ASP A 130 19.21 -19.91 -18.45
C ASP A 130 19.20 -19.27 -19.85
N GLU A 131 20.40 -19.09 -20.38
CA GLU A 131 20.69 -18.72 -21.77
C GLU A 131 20.95 -17.23 -22.11
N GLN A 132 21.85 -16.61 -21.34
CA GLN A 132 22.77 -15.61 -21.92
C GLN A 132 24.17 -15.70 -21.31
N GLN A 133 24.82 -16.83 -21.56
CA GLN A 133 26.26 -16.79 -21.82
C GLN A 133 26.45 -17.05 -23.32
N PRO A 134 26.61 -16.02 -24.17
CA PRO A 134 27.08 -16.27 -25.51
C PRO A 134 28.53 -16.76 -25.38
N VAL A 135 28.79 -18.00 -25.76
CA VAL A 135 30.15 -18.46 -26.03
C VAL A 135 30.67 -17.63 -27.21
N PRO A 136 31.72 -16.81 -27.07
CA PRO A 136 32.31 -16.13 -28.22
C PRO A 136 33.18 -17.13 -28.95
N ALA A 137 32.58 -17.92 -29.84
CA ALA A 137 33.28 -18.83 -30.73
C ALA A 137 33.34 -18.25 -32.14
N GLY A 138 34.42 -17.50 -32.41
CA GLY A 138 34.94 -17.40 -33.76
C GLY A 138 35.69 -16.12 -34.10
N MET A 139 36.99 -16.29 -34.42
CA MET A 139 37.77 -15.60 -35.47
C MET A 139 38.80 -14.55 -34.98
N VAL A 140 40.15 -14.73 -35.05
CA VAL A 140 41.02 -15.77 -35.64
C VAL A 140 42.45 -15.68 -35.01
N ASN A 141 43.15 -16.82 -34.92
CA ASN A 141 44.61 -17.05 -34.66
C ASN A 141 45.47 -16.43 -35.82
N PRO A 142 46.82 -16.55 -35.96
CA PRO A 142 47.86 -17.21 -35.15
C PRO A 142 49.20 -16.42 -35.01
N THR A 143 50.22 -17.02 -34.39
CA THR A 143 51.68 -16.71 -34.56
C THR A 143 52.38 -15.52 -33.86
N GLU A 144 52.14 -15.21 -32.56
CA GLU A 144 53.00 -14.20 -31.88
C GLU A 144 53.30 -14.39 -30.37
N LYS A 145 53.32 -15.64 -29.87
CA LYS A 145 53.91 -15.96 -28.56
C LYS A 145 54.92 -17.10 -28.61
N ALA A 146 55.77 -17.08 -29.64
CA ALA A 146 57.13 -17.58 -29.48
C ALA A 146 58.00 -16.37 -29.10
N ILE A 147 58.85 -16.54 -28.09
CA ILE A 147 59.94 -15.63 -27.65
C ILE A 147 59.51 -14.49 -26.68
N SER A 148 59.41 -14.81 -25.38
CA SER A 148 59.98 -14.01 -24.26
C SER A 148 59.77 -14.73 -22.93
#